data_AF-A0A838G1X7-F1
#
_entry.id   AF-A0A838G1X7-F1
#
_cell.length_a   1.000
_cell.length_b   1.000
_cell.length_c   1.000
_cell.angle_alpha   90.00
_cell.angle_beta   90.00
_cell.angle_gamma   90.00
#
_symmetry.space_group_name_H-M   'P 1'
#
loop_
_entity.id
_entity.type
_entity.pdbx_description
1 polymer ?
#
loop_
_entity_poly.entity_id
_entity_poly.type
_entity_poly.pdbx_seq_one_letter_code
_entity_poly.pdbx_strand_id
1 'polypeptide(L)'
;MRNWRSWPSKHHRRARKLWREATAEKTLPSPDPSTDVTLGRVNAGPRGIDHAVDLIAGRRVLALTGAGLSTDSGIPDYRGPGSPPRTPMTYAEFVSGEAAQRRYWARALVGWRQLSYADPNPGHHALAALERGGVVTGLITQNVDGLHSRAGQHQLIDLHGRVANVVCLTCRHSSSRREVHRRLSDLNPHVADRTGTIAPDGDAVLDDVDGFQLVRCACGGALKPDVVFFGENVPRDRVAHAMGWLDQAEVLLVAGSSLHVMSGFRFVRRAAEAGIPVIIINRGPTRGDALATRKLEMGCAQALTDLAYAVRAPDSAVHHQPA
;
A
#
# COMPACT_ATOMS: atom_id res chain seq x y z
N MET A 1 -44.59 -10.16 -16.10
CA MET A 1 -45.23 -9.03 -15.39
C MET A 1 -45.88 -9.53 -14.10
N ARG A 2 -45.37 -9.14 -12.92
CA ARG A 2 -46.12 -9.04 -11.65
C ARG A 2 -45.30 -8.23 -10.64
N ASN A 3 -46.02 -7.32 -9.97
CA ASN A 3 -45.59 -6.18 -9.17
C ASN A 3 -44.91 -6.56 -7.84
N TRP A 4 -43.80 -5.89 -7.51
CA TRP A 4 -43.26 -5.81 -6.15
C TRP A 4 -43.50 -4.40 -5.57
N ARG A 5 -44.60 -4.22 -4.87
CA ARG A 5 -44.83 -3.07 -3.97
C ARG A 5 -45.45 -3.57 -2.67
N SER A 6 -44.65 -3.61 -1.60
CA SER A 6 -45.00 -3.11 -0.26
C SER A 6 -44.14 -3.78 0.83
N TRP A 7 -43.18 -3.04 1.40
CA TRP A 7 -42.59 -3.31 2.72
C TRP A 7 -42.40 -1.97 3.46
N PRO A 8 -42.50 -1.91 4.81
CA PRO A 8 -42.96 -0.71 5.51
C PRO A 8 -41.89 0.36 5.78
N SER A 9 -42.28 1.61 5.53
CA SER A 9 -41.46 2.83 5.41
C SER A 9 -41.05 3.53 6.72
N LYS A 10 -40.90 2.80 7.84
CA LYS A 10 -40.54 3.41 9.14
C LYS A 10 -39.08 3.16 9.57
N HIS A 11 -38.49 2.00 9.32
CA HIS A 11 -37.09 1.72 9.67
C HIS A 11 -36.07 2.47 8.77
N HIS A 12 -36.43 2.74 7.52
CA HIS A 12 -35.56 3.45 6.57
C HIS A 12 -35.38 4.94 6.89
N ARG A 13 -36.36 5.57 7.55
CA ARG A 13 -36.30 6.99 7.94
C ARG A 13 -35.39 7.23 9.14
N ARG A 14 -35.41 6.33 10.13
CA ARG A 14 -34.53 6.41 11.31
C ARG A 14 -33.07 6.14 10.95
N ALA A 15 -32.82 5.17 10.06
CA ALA A 15 -31.49 4.89 9.52
C ALA A 15 -30.94 6.04 8.65
N ARG A 16 -31.77 6.67 7.78
CA ARG A 16 -31.36 7.85 7.00
C ARG A 16 -31.12 9.11 7.85
N LYS A 17 -31.84 9.27 8.97
CA LYS A 17 -31.65 10.39 9.90
C LYS A 17 -30.32 10.26 10.66
N LEU A 18 -30.05 9.07 11.22
CA LEU A 18 -28.78 8.77 11.90
C LEU A 18 -27.58 8.86 10.95
N TRP A 19 -27.75 8.48 9.68
CA TRP A 19 -26.69 8.62 8.67
C TRP A 19 -26.44 10.10 8.30
N ARG A 20 -27.49 10.92 8.13
CA ARG A 20 -27.35 12.36 7.88
C ARG A 20 -26.75 13.12 9.06
N GLU A 21 -27.04 12.71 10.29
CA GLU A 21 -26.44 13.29 11.51
C GLU A 21 -24.97 12.89 11.67
N ALA A 22 -24.58 11.69 11.20
CA ALA A 22 -23.19 11.22 11.19
C ALA A 22 -22.36 11.75 10.00
N THR A 23 -23.00 12.21 8.92
CA THR A 23 -22.33 12.76 7.71
C THR A 23 -22.54 14.27 7.53
N ALA A 24 -23.18 14.96 8.48
CA ALA A 24 -23.25 16.41 8.47
C ALA A 24 -21.85 16.96 8.70
N GLU A 25 -21.27 17.57 7.66
CA GLU A 25 -20.14 18.49 7.78
C GLU A 25 -20.47 19.51 8.86
N LYS A 26 -19.91 19.34 10.06
CA LYS A 26 -19.73 20.45 10.97
C LYS A 26 -18.66 21.32 10.33
N THR A 27 -19.09 22.43 9.75
CA THR A 27 -18.22 23.54 9.38
C THR A 27 -17.38 23.87 10.61
N LEU A 28 -16.08 23.59 10.52
CA LEU A 28 -15.12 24.00 11.54
C LEU A 28 -15.15 25.54 11.58
N PRO A 29 -15.12 26.17 12.76
CA PRO A 29 -15.00 27.61 12.85
C PRO A 29 -13.71 28.05 12.16
N SER A 30 -13.79 29.13 11.38
CA SER A 30 -12.62 29.78 10.81
C SER A 30 -11.62 30.12 11.92
N PRO A 31 -10.32 29.88 11.74
CA PRO A 31 -9.33 30.20 12.76
C PRO A 31 -9.32 31.71 13.01
N ASP A 32 -9.29 32.06 14.29
CA ASP A 32 -9.14 33.43 14.79
C ASP A 32 -7.76 33.97 14.37
N PRO A 33 -7.67 35.11 13.66
CA PRO A 33 -6.41 35.67 13.20
C PRO A 33 -5.49 36.21 14.31
N SER A 34 -5.83 36.04 15.59
CA SER A 34 -5.07 36.57 16.73
C SER A 34 -4.31 35.55 17.60
N THR A 35 -4.21 34.28 17.18
CA THR A 35 -3.39 33.28 17.91
C THR A 35 -2.08 32.98 17.19
N ASP A 36 -1.03 33.70 17.60
CA ASP A 36 0.35 33.47 17.23
C ASP A 36 0.85 32.17 17.89
N VAL A 37 0.62 31.04 17.22
CA VAL A 37 1.32 29.79 17.53
C VAL A 37 2.43 29.66 16.49
N THR A 38 3.66 29.85 16.94
CA THR A 38 4.89 29.79 16.13
C THR A 38 5.08 28.38 15.56
N LEU A 39 4.44 28.10 14.42
CA LEU A 39 4.62 26.88 13.63
C LEU A 39 6.00 26.92 12.97
N GLY A 40 6.89 26.05 13.44
CA GLY A 40 8.25 25.88 12.91
C GLY A 40 8.24 25.62 11.40
N ARG A 41 9.00 26.44 10.67
CA ARG A 41 9.21 26.33 9.22
C ARG A 41 9.75 24.95 8.84
N VAL A 42 9.09 24.30 7.89
CA VAL A 42 9.58 23.09 7.21
C VAL A 42 10.78 23.49 6.33
N ASN A 43 12.01 23.21 6.80
CA ASN A 43 13.22 23.50 6.03
C ASN A 43 13.42 22.45 4.93
N ALA A 44 13.22 22.86 3.67
CA ALA A 44 13.63 22.14 2.48
C ALA A 44 14.98 22.69 2.01
N GLY A 45 16.07 21.92 2.18
CA GLY A 45 17.40 22.28 1.71
C GLY A 45 18.32 21.05 1.66
N PRO A 46 19.48 21.11 0.97
CA PRO A 46 20.34 19.96 0.64
C PRO A 46 21.11 19.34 1.82
N ARG A 47 20.64 19.58 3.06
CA ARG A 47 21.02 18.90 4.32
C ARG A 47 19.79 18.19 4.89
N GLY A 48 19.12 17.41 4.03
CA GLY A 48 17.75 16.96 4.24
C GLY A 48 17.62 15.74 5.14
N ILE A 49 18.63 14.87 5.16
CA ILE A 49 18.55 13.54 5.73
C ILE A 49 19.07 13.45 7.17
N ASP A 50 19.96 14.35 7.58
CA ASP A 50 20.60 14.32 8.91
C ASP A 50 19.57 14.26 10.04
N HIS A 51 18.55 15.11 9.99
CA HIS A 51 17.46 15.06 10.98
C HIS A 51 16.68 13.74 10.94
N ALA A 52 16.53 13.11 9.76
CA ALA A 52 15.92 11.79 9.66
C ALA A 52 16.84 10.70 10.23
N VAL A 53 18.16 10.81 10.05
CA VAL A 53 19.17 9.95 10.68
C VAL A 53 19.10 10.09 12.20
N ASP A 54 19.12 11.31 12.73
CA ASP A 54 19.02 11.59 14.17
C ASP A 54 17.74 11.01 14.79
N LEU A 55 16.63 11.05 14.04
CA LEU A 55 15.37 10.49 14.49
C LEU A 55 15.42 8.97 14.59
N ILE A 56 16.12 8.26 13.69
CA ILE A 56 16.15 6.78 13.66
C ILE A 56 17.35 6.17 14.39
N ALA A 57 18.43 6.92 14.60
CA ALA A 57 19.64 6.42 15.24
C ALA A 57 19.34 5.89 16.65
N GLY A 58 19.71 4.63 16.89
CA GLY A 58 19.51 3.96 18.18
C GLY A 58 18.05 3.66 18.56
N ARG A 59 17.08 3.84 17.63
CA ARG A 59 15.66 3.63 17.89
C ARG A 59 15.08 2.49 17.07
N ARG A 60 14.02 1.87 17.59
CA ARG A 60 13.27 0.82 16.87
C ARG A 60 12.32 1.45 15.87
N VAL A 61 12.64 1.29 14.59
CA VAL A 61 11.85 1.83 13.48
C VAL A 61 10.85 0.79 12.97
N LEU A 62 9.61 1.22 12.78
CA LEU A 62 8.62 0.51 11.97
C LEU A 62 8.52 1.19 10.61
N ALA A 63 8.73 0.43 9.54
CA ALA A 63 8.56 0.93 8.19
C ALA A 63 7.12 0.69 7.67
N LEU A 64 6.57 1.65 6.93
CA LEU A 64 5.33 1.54 6.17
C LEU A 64 5.59 1.89 4.70
N THR A 65 5.43 0.94 3.78
CA THR A 65 5.72 1.18 2.36
C THR A 65 4.46 1.18 1.48
N GLY A 66 4.53 1.89 0.36
CA GLY A 66 3.51 1.88 -0.70
C GLY A 66 4.11 1.75 -2.09
N ALA A 67 3.25 1.87 -3.11
CA ALA A 67 3.60 1.55 -4.50
C ALA A 67 4.72 2.45 -5.06
N GLY A 68 4.87 3.66 -4.53
CA GLY A 68 5.94 4.58 -4.89
C GLY A 68 7.35 4.07 -4.59
N LEU A 69 7.50 3.05 -3.72
CA LEU A 69 8.79 2.38 -3.53
C LEU A 69 9.11 1.44 -4.70
N SER A 70 8.10 0.85 -5.34
CA SER A 70 8.27 -0.13 -6.42
C SER A 70 8.39 0.52 -7.82
N THR A 71 8.30 1.84 -7.94
CA THR A 71 8.41 2.53 -9.25
C THR A 71 9.76 2.31 -9.91
N ASP A 72 10.85 2.32 -9.13
CA ASP A 72 12.21 2.08 -9.63
C ASP A 72 12.44 0.59 -9.98
N SER A 73 11.48 -0.28 -9.67
CA SER A 73 11.43 -1.69 -10.08
C SER A 73 10.58 -1.91 -11.35
N GLY A 74 10.10 -0.84 -12.00
CA GLY A 74 9.27 -0.91 -13.19
C GLY A 74 7.79 -1.20 -12.91
N ILE A 75 7.37 -1.25 -11.65
CA ILE A 75 5.96 -1.39 -11.26
C ILE A 75 5.37 0.02 -11.11
N PRO A 76 4.33 0.39 -11.87
CA PRO A 76 3.74 1.72 -11.76
C PRO A 76 3.14 1.94 -10.37
N ASP A 77 2.86 3.19 -10.01
CA ASP A 77 2.05 3.52 -8.83
C ASP A 77 0.62 3.94 -9.24
N TYR A 78 -0.20 4.29 -8.23
CA TYR A 78 -1.58 4.75 -8.46
C TYR A 78 -1.72 6.28 -8.58
N ARG A 79 -0.82 7.06 -7.98
CA ARG A 79 -1.07 8.50 -7.65
C ARG A 79 0.20 9.37 -7.64
N GLY A 80 1.33 8.86 -8.11
CA GLY A 80 2.56 9.63 -8.22
C GLY A 80 2.51 10.67 -9.33
N PRO A 81 3.50 11.58 -9.39
CA PRO A 81 3.60 12.59 -10.43
C PRO A 81 3.59 11.95 -11.84
N GLY A 82 2.63 12.35 -12.67
CA GLY A 82 2.46 11.83 -14.03
C GLY A 82 1.72 10.49 -14.14
N SER A 83 1.27 9.90 -13.03
CA SER A 83 0.48 8.67 -13.07
C SER A 83 -0.90 8.91 -13.70
N PRO A 84 -1.34 8.10 -14.67
CA PRO A 84 -2.65 8.28 -15.28
C PRO A 84 -3.76 8.01 -14.25
N PRO A 85 -4.94 8.65 -14.37
CA PRO A 85 -6.09 8.30 -13.54
C PRO A 85 -6.42 6.82 -13.70
N ARG A 86 -6.49 6.08 -12.59
CA ARG A 86 -6.87 4.67 -12.58
C ARG A 86 -8.13 4.46 -11.76
N THR A 87 -9.05 3.66 -12.30
CA THR A 87 -10.29 3.21 -11.64
C THR A 87 -10.16 1.71 -11.39
N PRO A 88 -9.49 1.30 -10.31
CA PRO A 88 -9.30 -0.12 -10.01
C PRO A 88 -10.63 -0.80 -9.72
N MET A 89 -10.75 -2.08 -10.08
CA MET A 89 -11.94 -2.86 -9.79
C MET A 89 -12.17 -2.93 -8.27
N THR A 90 -13.41 -2.68 -7.85
CA THR A 90 -13.80 -2.79 -6.44
C THR A 90 -14.14 -4.22 -6.07
N TYR A 91 -14.09 -4.55 -4.77
CA TYR A 91 -14.55 -5.85 -4.28
C TYR A 91 -16.01 -6.11 -4.63
N ALA A 92 -16.87 -5.10 -4.44
CA ALA A 92 -18.29 -5.17 -4.76
C ALA A 92 -18.52 -5.47 -6.25
N GLU A 93 -17.74 -4.85 -7.13
CA GLU A 93 -17.79 -5.16 -8.57
C GLU A 93 -17.33 -6.59 -8.84
N PHE A 94 -16.21 -7.04 -8.28
CA PHE A 94 -15.69 -8.38 -8.52
C PHE A 94 -16.68 -9.48 -8.10
N VAL A 95 -17.35 -9.30 -6.97
CA VAL A 95 -18.34 -10.27 -6.46
C VAL A 95 -19.73 -10.11 -7.09
N SER A 96 -19.93 -9.13 -7.97
CA SER A 96 -21.23 -8.89 -8.62
C SER A 96 -21.63 -10.00 -9.61
N GLY A 97 -20.67 -10.78 -10.12
CA GLY A 97 -20.95 -11.93 -10.98
C GLY A 97 -19.81 -12.30 -11.91
N GLU A 98 -20.04 -13.30 -12.75
CA GLU A 98 -19.01 -13.87 -13.63
C GLU A 98 -18.45 -12.87 -14.64
N ALA A 99 -19.28 -11.95 -15.14
CA ALA A 99 -18.84 -10.96 -16.12
C ALA A 99 -17.72 -10.07 -15.57
N ALA A 100 -17.86 -9.59 -14.32
CA ALA A 100 -16.80 -8.83 -13.65
C ALA A 100 -15.56 -9.69 -13.38
N GLN A 101 -15.74 -10.94 -12.96
CA GLN A 101 -14.64 -11.89 -12.73
C GLN A 101 -13.86 -12.16 -14.03
N ARG A 102 -14.56 -12.31 -15.17
CA ARG A 102 -13.93 -12.49 -16.50
C ARG A 102 -13.08 -11.27 -16.86
N ARG A 103 -13.65 -10.06 -16.73
CA ARG A 103 -12.90 -8.81 -16.96
C ARG A 103 -11.62 -8.75 -16.12
N TYR A 104 -11.73 -9.04 -14.82
CA TYR A 104 -10.57 -9.04 -13.93
C TYR A 104 -9.51 -10.05 -14.36
N TRP A 105 -9.89 -11.32 -14.51
CA TRP A 105 -8.92 -12.39 -14.77
C TRP A 105 -8.30 -12.32 -16.16
N ALA A 106 -9.01 -11.80 -17.16
CA ALA A 106 -8.45 -11.55 -18.49
C ALA A 106 -7.36 -10.49 -18.45
N ARG A 107 -7.62 -9.36 -17.76
CA ARG A 107 -6.65 -8.28 -17.59
C ARG A 107 -5.46 -8.71 -16.74
N ALA A 108 -5.71 -9.44 -15.65
CA ALA A 108 -4.68 -10.00 -14.80
C ALA A 108 -3.87 -11.13 -15.47
N LEU A 109 -4.40 -11.79 -16.51
CA LEU A 109 -3.65 -12.77 -17.29
C LEU A 109 -2.54 -12.08 -18.08
N VAL A 110 -2.89 -10.98 -18.76
CA VAL A 110 -1.94 -10.16 -19.54
C VAL A 110 -0.92 -9.46 -18.63
N GLY A 111 -1.39 -8.84 -17.53
CA GLY A 111 -0.51 -8.05 -16.67
C GLY A 111 0.39 -8.85 -15.72
N TRP A 112 0.11 -10.14 -15.51
CA TRP A 112 0.91 -10.98 -14.61
C TRP A 112 2.38 -11.09 -15.02
N ARG A 113 2.66 -11.17 -16.33
CA ARG A 113 4.03 -11.29 -16.84
C ARG A 113 4.91 -10.15 -16.35
N GLN A 114 4.48 -8.91 -16.56
CA GLN A 114 5.27 -7.72 -16.20
C GLN A 114 5.54 -7.64 -14.69
N LEU A 115 4.55 -7.95 -13.86
CA LEU A 115 4.71 -7.92 -12.41
C LEU A 115 5.61 -9.07 -11.90
N SER A 116 5.56 -10.24 -12.55
CA SER A 116 6.40 -11.39 -12.20
C SER A 116 7.89 -11.21 -12.52
N TYR A 117 8.24 -10.32 -13.46
CA TYR A 117 9.63 -10.04 -13.86
C TYR A 117 10.27 -8.86 -13.12
N ALA A 118 9.52 -8.08 -12.34
CA ALA A 118 10.09 -6.96 -11.59
C ALA A 118 11.08 -7.47 -10.54
N ASP A 119 12.22 -6.81 -10.36
CA ASP A 119 13.21 -7.13 -9.32
C ASP A 119 13.21 -6.08 -8.19
N PRO A 120 13.58 -6.46 -6.95
CA PRO A 120 13.73 -5.49 -5.89
C PRO A 120 14.78 -4.43 -6.26
N ASN A 121 14.46 -3.16 -6.04
CA ASN A 121 15.39 -2.05 -6.26
C ASN A 121 16.22 -1.73 -5.00
N PRO A 122 17.21 -0.81 -5.07
CA PRO A 122 18.05 -0.46 -3.94
C PRO A 122 17.30 -0.05 -2.66
N GLY A 123 16.12 0.58 -2.77
CA GLY A 123 15.32 0.95 -1.60
C GLY A 123 14.82 -0.25 -0.80
N HIS A 124 14.44 -1.34 -1.48
CA HIS A 124 14.05 -2.59 -0.83
C HIS A 124 15.26 -3.22 -0.11
N HIS A 125 16.41 -3.26 -0.77
CA HIS A 125 17.64 -3.80 -0.19
C HIS A 125 18.15 -2.97 0.99
N ALA A 126 17.95 -1.64 0.95
CA ALA A 126 18.28 -0.74 2.05
C ALA A 126 17.44 -1.02 3.30
N LEU A 127 16.12 -1.21 3.15
CA LEU A 127 15.25 -1.60 4.27
C LEU A 127 15.62 -2.98 4.85
N ALA A 128 15.94 -3.95 4.00
CA ALA A 128 16.43 -5.24 4.44
C ALA A 128 17.80 -5.14 5.16
N ALA A 129 18.66 -4.22 4.73
CA ALA A 129 19.94 -3.96 5.41
C ALA A 129 19.74 -3.29 6.78
N LEU A 130 18.80 -2.34 6.89
CA LEU A 130 18.43 -1.71 8.16
C LEU A 130 17.78 -2.73 9.13
N GLU A 131 17.03 -3.70 8.63
CA GLU A 131 16.50 -4.80 9.44
C GLU A 131 17.62 -5.69 9.98
N ARG A 132 18.57 -6.10 9.13
CA ARG A 132 19.75 -6.87 9.58
C ARG A 132 20.60 -6.12 10.59
N GLY A 133 20.60 -4.78 10.51
CA GLY A 133 21.26 -3.90 11.49
C GLY A 133 20.46 -3.66 12.78
N GLY A 134 19.25 -4.23 12.90
CA GLY A 134 18.38 -4.06 14.08
C GLY A 134 17.64 -2.73 14.17
N VAL A 135 17.76 -1.86 13.15
CA VAL A 135 17.12 -0.53 13.14
C VAL A 135 15.66 -0.65 12.73
N VAL A 136 15.38 -1.30 11.59
CA VAL A 136 14.02 -1.61 11.16
C VAL A 136 13.60 -2.91 11.84
N THR A 137 12.71 -2.80 12.82
CA THR A 137 12.23 -3.95 13.62
C THR A 137 10.96 -4.60 13.07
N GLY A 138 10.32 -3.92 12.10
CA GLY A 138 9.20 -4.44 11.35
C GLY A 138 8.90 -3.59 10.12
N LEU A 139 8.32 -4.22 9.10
CA LEU A 139 7.87 -3.56 7.87
C LEU A 139 6.42 -3.95 7.56
N ILE A 140 5.57 -2.94 7.42
CA ILE A 140 4.21 -3.08 6.89
C ILE A 140 4.25 -2.59 5.44
N THR A 141 3.85 -3.43 4.48
CA THR A 141 3.72 -2.99 3.08
C THR A 141 2.27 -2.98 2.63
N GLN A 142 1.88 -1.92 1.93
CA GLN A 142 0.63 -1.88 1.17
C GLN A 142 0.77 -2.57 -0.19
N ASN A 143 2.01 -2.84 -0.63
CA ASN A 143 2.25 -3.46 -1.91
C ASN A 143 1.93 -4.95 -1.84
N VAL A 144 1.51 -5.49 -2.99
CA VAL A 144 1.16 -6.90 -3.14
C VAL A 144 2.20 -7.69 -3.94
N ASP A 145 3.28 -7.01 -4.37
CA ASP A 145 4.28 -7.45 -5.35
C ASP A 145 5.29 -8.50 -4.83
N GLY A 146 5.47 -8.59 -3.50
CA GLY A 146 6.40 -9.50 -2.86
C GLY A 146 7.88 -9.09 -2.96
N LEU A 147 8.20 -7.89 -3.43
CA LEU A 147 9.59 -7.43 -3.63
C LEU A 147 10.37 -7.34 -2.31
N HIS A 148 9.72 -6.97 -1.19
CA HIS A 148 10.36 -6.96 0.13
C HIS A 148 10.87 -8.34 0.55
N SER A 149 10.06 -9.39 0.42
CA SER A 149 10.51 -10.75 0.73
C SER A 149 11.67 -11.18 -0.18
N ARG A 150 11.63 -10.82 -1.47
CA ARG A 150 12.72 -11.12 -2.42
C ARG A 150 14.01 -10.33 -2.13
N ALA A 151 13.89 -9.14 -1.53
CA ALA A 151 15.03 -8.36 -1.07
C ALA A 151 15.68 -8.90 0.23
N GLY A 152 15.05 -9.90 0.86
CA GLY A 152 15.51 -10.51 2.10
C GLY A 152 14.91 -9.88 3.37
N GLN A 153 13.75 -9.23 3.28
CA GLN A 153 13.02 -8.76 4.45
C GLN A 153 12.29 -9.92 5.16
N HIS A 154 12.48 -10.06 6.47
CA HIS A 154 11.92 -11.16 7.27
C HIS A 154 10.74 -10.73 8.16
N GLN A 155 10.84 -9.59 8.84
CA GLN A 155 9.79 -9.00 9.67
C GLN A 155 8.83 -8.20 8.79
N LEU A 156 7.98 -8.90 8.05
CA LEU A 156 7.12 -8.33 7.02
C LEU A 156 5.62 -8.64 7.26
N ILE A 157 4.78 -7.61 7.18
CA ILE A 157 3.32 -7.73 7.07
C ILE A 157 2.87 -7.19 5.71
N ASP A 158 2.35 -8.08 4.86
CA ASP A 158 1.66 -7.71 3.62
C ASP A 158 0.23 -7.26 3.93
N LEU A 159 0.07 -5.97 4.25
CA LEU A 159 -1.20 -5.40 4.72
C LEU A 159 -2.33 -5.70 3.75
N HIS A 160 -2.08 -5.57 2.44
CA HIS A 160 -3.05 -5.82 1.39
C HIS A 160 -2.93 -7.21 0.77
N GLY A 161 -2.23 -8.16 1.39
CA GLY A 161 -2.07 -9.52 0.89
C GLY A 161 -1.02 -9.64 -0.22
N ARG A 162 -1.02 -10.76 -0.95
CA ARG A 162 -0.02 -11.06 -2.00
C ARG A 162 -0.67 -11.50 -3.28
N VAL A 163 -0.26 -10.90 -4.40
CA VAL A 163 -0.73 -11.29 -5.73
C VAL A 163 -0.27 -12.69 -6.13
N ALA A 164 0.80 -13.20 -5.49
CA ALA A 164 1.32 -14.55 -5.69
C ALA A 164 0.36 -15.66 -5.20
N ASN A 165 -0.67 -15.29 -4.43
CA ASN A 165 -1.64 -16.21 -3.85
C ASN A 165 -3.04 -15.97 -4.45
N VAL A 166 -3.84 -17.03 -4.55
CA VAL A 166 -5.23 -17.00 -5.01
C VAL A 166 -6.08 -17.75 -4.01
N VAL A 167 -7.21 -17.17 -3.60
CA VAL A 167 -8.12 -17.73 -2.61
C VAL A 167 -9.49 -18.00 -3.21
N CYS A 168 -10.09 -19.13 -2.85
CA CYS A 168 -11.50 -19.38 -3.14
C CYS A 168 -12.41 -18.58 -2.19
N LEU A 169 -13.37 -17.85 -2.74
CA LEU A 169 -14.34 -17.09 -1.95
C LEU A 169 -15.36 -17.97 -1.22
N THR A 170 -15.46 -19.25 -1.57
CA THR A 170 -16.40 -20.20 -0.95
C THR A 170 -15.72 -21.03 0.14
N CYS A 171 -14.72 -21.85 -0.22
CA CYS A 171 -14.08 -22.78 0.73
C CYS A 171 -12.78 -22.26 1.32
N ARG A 172 -12.33 -21.06 0.96
CA ARG A 172 -11.08 -20.44 1.44
C ARG A 172 -9.80 -21.21 1.11
N HIS A 173 -9.87 -22.24 0.25
CA HIS A 173 -8.68 -22.92 -0.25
C HIS A 173 -7.77 -21.92 -0.97
N SER A 174 -6.47 -22.00 -0.65
CA SER A 174 -5.42 -21.17 -1.24
C SER A 174 -4.66 -21.96 -2.28
N SER A 175 -4.40 -21.34 -3.43
CA SER A 175 -3.61 -21.90 -4.53
C SER A 175 -2.59 -20.86 -5.01
N SER A 176 -1.52 -21.32 -5.65
CA SER A 176 -0.53 -20.38 -6.19
C SER A 176 -1.09 -19.63 -7.41
N ARG A 177 -0.76 -18.34 -7.53
CA ARG A 177 -1.10 -17.54 -8.72
C ARG A 177 -0.52 -18.12 -9.98
N ARG A 178 0.66 -18.75 -9.91
CA ARG A 178 1.32 -19.44 -11.03
C ARG A 178 0.49 -20.60 -11.56
N GLU A 179 -0.07 -21.43 -10.68
CA GLU A 179 -0.95 -22.53 -11.08
C GLU A 179 -2.24 -22.02 -11.74
N VAL A 180 -2.89 -21.03 -11.12
CA VAL A 180 -4.10 -20.41 -11.68
C VAL A 180 -3.80 -19.71 -13.00
N HIS A 181 -2.65 -19.06 -13.13
CA HIS A 181 -2.20 -18.44 -14.38
C HIS A 181 -2.05 -19.50 -15.48
N ARG A 182 -1.34 -20.61 -15.24
CA ARG A 182 -1.21 -21.69 -16.21
C ARG A 182 -2.58 -22.19 -16.68
N ARG A 183 -3.49 -22.50 -15.74
CA ARG A 183 -4.84 -22.97 -16.06
C ARG A 183 -5.65 -21.94 -16.87
N LEU A 184 -5.52 -20.65 -16.55
CA LEU A 184 -6.15 -19.58 -17.32
C LEU A 184 -5.55 -19.47 -18.72
N SER A 185 -4.23 -19.58 -18.89
CA SER A 185 -3.56 -19.57 -20.19
C SER A 185 -3.98 -20.75 -21.06
N ASP A 186 -4.03 -21.95 -20.49
CA ASP A 186 -4.43 -23.18 -21.19
C ASP A 186 -5.88 -23.07 -21.74
N LEU A 187 -6.79 -22.44 -20.98
CA LEU A 187 -8.18 -22.23 -21.39
C LEU A 187 -8.36 -21.02 -22.33
N ASN A 188 -7.41 -20.08 -22.34
CA ASN A 188 -7.52 -18.80 -23.05
C ASN A 188 -6.27 -18.47 -23.86
N PRO A 189 -5.84 -19.32 -24.82
CA PRO A 189 -4.64 -19.07 -25.61
C PRO A 189 -4.71 -17.76 -26.40
N HIS A 190 -5.91 -17.37 -26.84
CA HIS A 190 -6.18 -16.11 -27.56
C HIS A 190 -5.94 -14.83 -26.73
N VAL A 191 -5.87 -14.93 -25.39
CA VAL A 191 -5.58 -13.79 -24.50
C VAL A 191 -4.14 -13.84 -23.97
N ALA A 192 -3.60 -15.04 -23.76
CA ALA A 192 -2.32 -15.25 -23.08
C ALA A 192 -1.12 -14.55 -23.74
N ASP A 193 -1.15 -14.40 -25.07
CA ASP A 193 -0.06 -13.78 -25.85
C ASP A 193 -0.22 -12.26 -26.05
N ARG A 194 -1.30 -11.66 -25.54
CA ARG A 194 -1.51 -10.21 -25.65
C ARG A 194 -0.59 -9.44 -24.70
N THR A 195 -0.25 -8.20 -25.07
CA THR A 195 0.50 -7.25 -24.24
C THR A 195 -0.39 -6.05 -23.89
N GLY A 196 -0.11 -5.38 -22.76
CA GLY A 196 -0.85 -4.20 -22.32
C GLY A 196 -0.14 -3.45 -21.19
N THR A 197 -0.56 -2.21 -20.93
CA THR A 197 -0.07 -1.39 -19.82
C THR A 197 -0.66 -1.89 -18.50
N ILE A 198 0.17 -2.13 -17.48
CA ILE A 198 -0.29 -2.64 -16.18
C ILE A 198 -0.55 -1.54 -15.15
N ALA A 199 -1.34 -1.88 -14.14
CA ALA A 199 -1.50 -1.18 -12.87
C ALA A 199 -0.57 -1.79 -11.79
N PRO A 200 -0.46 -1.17 -10.61
CA PRO A 200 0.45 -1.61 -9.55
C PRO A 200 0.14 -3.02 -8.99
N ASP A 201 -1.10 -3.48 -9.12
CA ASP A 201 -1.57 -4.83 -8.77
C ASP A 201 -1.52 -5.82 -9.94
N GLY A 202 -1.00 -5.40 -11.10
CA GLY A 202 -0.89 -6.21 -12.31
C GLY A 202 -2.16 -6.24 -13.17
N ASP A 203 -3.14 -5.38 -12.91
CA ASP A 203 -4.33 -5.23 -13.77
C ASP A 203 -3.98 -4.49 -15.08
N ALA A 204 -4.19 -5.11 -16.24
CA ALA A 204 -3.98 -4.48 -17.54
C ALA A 204 -5.27 -3.83 -18.09
N VAL A 205 -5.17 -2.95 -19.09
CA VAL A 205 -6.36 -2.46 -19.82
C VAL A 205 -6.60 -3.35 -21.05
N LEU A 206 -7.82 -3.90 -21.18
CA LEU A 206 -8.26 -4.69 -22.34
C LEU A 206 -9.68 -4.29 -22.73
N ASP A 207 -9.90 -4.03 -24.02
CA ASP A 207 -11.18 -3.55 -24.56
C ASP A 207 -12.20 -4.68 -24.82
N ASP A 208 -11.73 -5.92 -25.00
CA ASP A 208 -12.58 -7.09 -25.27
C ASP A 208 -12.08 -8.31 -24.49
N VAL A 209 -13.01 -8.95 -23.77
CA VAL A 209 -12.83 -10.17 -22.96
C VAL A 209 -13.90 -11.23 -23.27
N ASP A 210 -14.63 -11.08 -24.38
CA ASP A 210 -15.63 -12.05 -24.80
C ASP A 210 -14.99 -13.42 -25.07
N GLY A 211 -15.69 -14.48 -24.68
CA GLY A 211 -15.17 -15.84 -24.75
C GLY A 211 -14.17 -16.22 -23.66
N PHE A 212 -13.77 -15.30 -22.76
CA PHE A 212 -12.83 -15.61 -21.67
C PHE A 212 -13.42 -16.65 -20.69
N GLN A 213 -12.71 -17.77 -20.53
CA GLN A 213 -13.07 -18.86 -19.66
C GLN A 213 -12.43 -18.71 -18.28
N LEU A 214 -13.27 -18.76 -17.24
CA LEU A 214 -12.83 -18.68 -15.84
C LEU A 214 -12.34 -20.03 -15.32
N VAL A 215 -11.30 -19.97 -14.50
CA VAL A 215 -10.89 -21.09 -13.65
C VAL A 215 -11.68 -21.04 -12.34
N ARG A 216 -12.26 -22.19 -11.95
CA ARG A 216 -12.97 -22.38 -10.68
C ARG A 216 -12.15 -23.20 -9.68
N CYS A 217 -12.46 -23.00 -8.40
CA CYS A 217 -12.01 -23.89 -7.35
C CYS A 217 -12.64 -25.28 -7.52
N ALA A 218 -12.04 -26.32 -6.94
CA ALA A 218 -12.61 -27.68 -6.93
C ALA A 218 -14.02 -27.73 -6.32
N CYS A 219 -14.35 -26.83 -5.38
CA CYS A 219 -15.70 -26.69 -4.82
C CYS A 219 -16.69 -25.92 -5.72
N GLY A 220 -16.27 -25.49 -6.92
CA GLY A 220 -17.04 -24.63 -7.82
C GLY A 220 -16.97 -23.13 -7.49
N GLY A 221 -16.40 -22.75 -6.34
CA GLY A 221 -16.34 -21.36 -5.89
C GLY A 221 -15.45 -20.47 -6.77
N ALA A 222 -15.76 -19.16 -6.76
CA ALA A 222 -14.98 -18.15 -7.46
C ALA A 222 -13.58 -17.99 -6.85
N LEU A 223 -12.57 -17.97 -7.71
CA LEU A 223 -11.19 -17.68 -7.33
C LEU A 223 -10.96 -16.17 -7.42
N LYS A 224 -10.31 -15.61 -6.41
CA LYS A 224 -9.90 -14.21 -6.33
C LYS A 224 -8.42 -14.17 -5.94
N PRO A 225 -7.57 -13.29 -6.50
CA PRO A 225 -6.25 -13.06 -5.90
C PRO A 225 -6.39 -12.73 -4.41
N ASP A 226 -5.46 -13.23 -3.60
CA ASP A 226 -5.45 -12.99 -2.15
C ASP A 226 -4.85 -11.61 -1.83
N VAL A 227 -5.49 -10.58 -2.41
CA VAL A 227 -5.16 -9.17 -2.23
C VAL A 227 -6.39 -8.40 -1.79
N VAL A 228 -6.26 -7.39 -0.94
CA VAL A 228 -7.40 -6.58 -0.48
C VAL A 228 -7.80 -5.62 -1.61
N PHE A 229 -9.01 -5.79 -2.16
CA PHE A 229 -9.53 -4.93 -3.22
C PHE A 229 -9.96 -3.57 -2.67
N PHE A 230 -10.13 -2.58 -3.56
CA PHE A 230 -10.78 -1.33 -3.18
C PHE A 230 -12.20 -1.58 -2.68
N GLY A 231 -12.53 -1.02 -1.52
CA GLY A 231 -13.80 -1.27 -0.82
C GLY A 231 -13.84 -2.56 0.00
N GLU A 232 -12.80 -3.41 -0.05
CA GLU A 232 -12.64 -4.57 0.83
C GLU A 232 -11.98 -4.13 2.15
N ASN A 233 -12.34 -4.81 3.25
CA ASN A 233 -11.68 -4.58 4.52
C ASN A 233 -10.41 -5.42 4.62
N VAL A 234 -9.33 -4.82 5.09
CA VAL A 234 -8.16 -5.57 5.56
C VAL A 234 -8.60 -6.48 6.73
N PRO A 235 -8.19 -7.76 6.77
CA PRO A 235 -8.49 -8.66 7.87
C PRO A 235 -8.16 -8.03 9.24
N ARG A 236 -9.07 -8.15 10.21
CA ARG A 236 -9.00 -7.43 11.50
C ARG A 236 -7.78 -7.84 12.31
N ASP A 237 -7.53 -9.13 12.35
CA ASP A 237 -6.35 -9.82 12.87
C ASP A 237 -5.05 -9.30 12.26
N ARG A 238 -5.00 -9.09 10.93
CA ARG A 238 -3.84 -8.49 10.26
C ARG A 238 -3.62 -7.02 10.69
N VAL A 239 -4.69 -6.23 10.79
CA VAL A 239 -4.61 -4.85 11.27
C VAL A 239 -4.17 -4.81 12.74
N ALA A 240 -4.71 -5.68 13.59
CA ALA A 240 -4.34 -5.76 15.00
C ALA A 240 -2.86 -6.14 15.16
N HIS A 241 -2.37 -7.10 14.39
CA HIS A 241 -0.95 -7.47 14.39
C HIS A 241 -0.06 -6.30 13.97
N ALA A 242 -0.40 -5.60 12.89
CA ALA A 242 0.33 -4.42 12.43
C ALA A 242 0.30 -3.26 13.44
N MET A 243 -0.82 -3.06 14.15
CA MET A 243 -0.91 -2.07 15.21
C MET A 243 -0.04 -2.44 16.42
N GLY A 244 0.05 -3.73 16.76
CA GLY A 244 0.97 -4.20 17.79
C GLY A 244 2.44 -3.90 17.48
N TRP A 245 2.84 -3.95 16.20
CA TRP A 245 4.18 -3.51 15.80
C TRP A 245 4.36 -1.99 15.96
N LEU A 246 3.32 -1.20 15.66
CA LEU A 246 3.36 0.25 15.85
C LEU A 246 3.43 0.63 17.33
N ASP A 247 2.70 -0.06 18.20
CA ASP A 247 2.74 0.18 19.65
C ASP A 247 4.13 -0.10 20.25
N GLN A 248 4.92 -0.93 19.58
CA GLN A 248 6.31 -1.19 19.94
C GLN A 248 7.28 -0.22 19.26
N ALA A 249 6.90 0.53 18.23
CA ALA A 249 7.83 1.36 17.48
C ALA A 249 8.17 2.67 18.21
N GLU A 250 9.40 3.13 18.04
CA GLU A 250 9.85 4.45 18.51
C GLU A 250 9.85 5.49 17.39
N VAL A 251 9.81 5.05 16.12
CA VAL A 251 9.65 5.90 14.94
C VAL A 251 8.84 5.14 13.88
N LEU A 252 7.93 5.85 13.21
CA LEU A 252 7.26 5.36 12.00
C LEU A 252 7.91 6.00 10.76
N LEU A 253 8.51 5.17 9.91
CA LEU A 253 9.08 5.57 8.62
C LEU A 253 8.14 5.18 7.47
N VAL A 254 7.51 6.15 6.82
CA VAL A 254 6.68 5.94 5.64
C VAL A 254 7.50 6.15 4.37
N ALA A 255 7.47 5.21 3.43
CA ALA A 255 8.16 5.34 2.14
C ALA A 255 7.25 5.03 0.95
N GLY A 256 7.16 5.95 -0.01
CA GLY A 256 6.50 5.73 -1.29
C GLY A 256 4.99 5.53 -1.20
N SER A 257 4.33 6.26 -0.29
CA SER A 257 2.89 6.17 -0.08
C SER A 257 2.28 7.57 -0.02
N SER A 258 1.27 7.81 -0.87
CA SER A 258 0.45 9.03 -0.78
C SER A 258 -0.46 9.06 0.46
N LEU A 259 -0.64 7.91 1.12
CA LEU A 259 -1.50 7.76 2.30
C LEU A 259 -2.95 8.21 2.07
N HIS A 260 -3.42 8.27 0.82
CA HIS A 260 -4.81 8.63 0.55
C HIS A 260 -5.81 7.62 1.14
N VAL A 261 -5.46 6.33 1.10
CA VAL A 261 -6.31 5.24 1.60
C VAL A 261 -6.12 5.08 3.11
N MET A 262 -7.24 4.99 3.84
CA MET A 262 -7.24 4.88 5.31
C MET A 262 -6.55 3.61 5.83
N SER A 263 -6.36 2.59 5.00
CA SER A 263 -5.65 1.35 5.38
C SER A 263 -4.20 1.63 5.78
N GLY A 264 -3.47 2.48 5.05
CA GLY A 264 -2.13 2.95 5.43
C GLY A 264 -2.16 4.17 6.36
N PHE A 265 -3.01 5.15 6.09
CA PHE A 265 -3.03 6.41 6.84
C PHE A 265 -3.36 6.25 8.35
N ARG A 266 -4.11 5.21 8.72
CA ARG A 266 -4.41 4.91 10.13
C ARG A 266 -3.17 4.76 11.00
N PHE A 267 -2.06 4.24 10.46
CA PHE A 267 -0.82 4.06 11.21
C PHE A 267 -0.16 5.41 11.50
N VAL A 268 -0.16 6.32 10.53
CA VAL A 268 0.34 7.69 10.71
C VAL A 268 -0.48 8.47 11.73
N ARG A 269 -1.81 8.35 11.67
CA ARG A 269 -2.70 8.96 12.66
C ARG A 269 -2.42 8.44 14.07
N ARG A 270 -2.37 7.11 14.23
CA ARG A 270 -2.11 6.46 15.51
C ARG A 270 -0.73 6.82 16.06
N ALA A 271 0.29 6.90 15.21
CA ALA A 271 1.64 7.33 15.58
C ALA A 271 1.64 8.76 16.12
N ALA A 272 1.02 9.70 15.38
CA ALA A 272 0.92 11.10 15.81
C ALA A 272 0.11 11.24 17.12
N GLU A 273 -1.01 10.53 17.26
CA GLU A 273 -1.81 10.49 18.49
C GLU A 273 -1.02 9.90 19.69
N ALA A 274 -0.05 9.00 19.43
CA ALA A 274 0.83 8.41 20.44
C ALA A 274 2.11 9.23 20.71
N GLY A 275 2.35 10.31 19.97
CA GLY A 275 3.62 11.06 20.03
C GLY A 275 4.81 10.32 19.42
N ILE A 276 4.60 9.26 18.64
CA ILE A 276 5.65 8.56 17.90
C ILE A 276 6.05 9.42 16.70
N PRO A 277 7.33 9.82 16.56
CA PRO A 277 7.81 10.58 15.41
C PRO A 277 7.52 9.89 14.09
N VAL A 278 7.04 10.67 13.11
CA VAL A 278 6.73 10.18 11.76
C VAL A 278 7.69 10.81 10.75
N ILE A 279 8.41 9.95 10.02
CA ILE A 279 9.22 10.34 8.87
C ILE A 279 8.49 9.92 7.60
N ILE A 280 8.36 10.80 6.62
CA ILE A 280 7.75 10.50 5.32
C ILE A 280 8.79 10.72 4.22
N ILE A 281 9.09 9.69 3.45
CA ILE A 281 9.88 9.73 2.23
C ILE A 281 8.92 9.55 1.05
N ASN A 282 8.64 10.62 0.33
CA ASN A 282 7.71 10.56 -0.79
C ASN A 282 7.94 11.72 -1.77
N ARG A 283 7.71 11.47 -3.06
CA ARG A 283 7.55 12.54 -4.06
C ARG A 283 6.09 12.97 -4.13
N GLY A 284 5.84 14.26 -4.00
CA GLY A 284 4.51 14.83 -3.99
C GLY A 284 3.85 14.82 -2.60
N PRO A 285 2.68 15.46 -2.47
CA PRO A 285 1.95 15.58 -1.22
C PRO A 285 1.48 14.21 -0.71
N THR A 286 1.42 14.07 0.61
CA THR A 286 0.75 12.94 1.25
C THR A 286 -0.36 13.43 2.18
N ARG A 287 -1.34 12.58 2.44
CA ARG A 287 -2.37 12.84 3.45
C ARG A 287 -1.77 12.98 4.87
N GLY A 288 -0.55 12.47 5.08
CA GLY A 288 0.16 12.51 6.35
C GLY A 288 1.09 13.70 6.56
N ASP A 289 1.22 14.61 5.60
CA ASP A 289 2.24 15.67 5.67
C ASP A 289 2.10 16.54 6.93
N ALA A 290 0.89 16.89 7.34
CA ALA A 290 0.64 17.68 8.55
C ALA A 290 0.90 16.91 9.86
N LEU A 291 1.04 15.59 9.80
CA LEU A 291 1.34 14.72 10.95
C LEU A 291 2.81 14.27 10.97
N ALA A 292 3.60 14.64 9.96
CA ALA A 292 4.98 14.24 9.84
C ALA A 292 5.88 15.11 10.72
N THR A 293 6.74 14.48 11.52
CA THR A 293 7.87 15.13 12.17
C THR A 293 8.90 15.58 11.14
N ARG A 294 9.08 14.79 10.07
CA ARG A 294 9.96 15.14 8.96
C ARG A 294 9.43 14.57 7.64
N LYS A 295 9.43 15.39 6.60
CA LYS A 295 9.19 14.94 5.22
C LYS A 295 10.48 15.10 4.39
N LEU A 296 10.84 14.05 3.67
CA LEU A 296 11.89 14.04 2.66
C LEU A 296 11.22 13.96 1.28
N GLU A 297 11.25 15.08 0.56
CA GLU A 297 10.69 15.20 -0.79
C GLU A 297 11.69 14.63 -1.82
N MET A 298 11.88 13.30 -1.80
CA MET A 298 12.95 12.61 -2.53
C MET A 298 12.47 11.27 -3.11
N GLY A 299 13.25 10.70 -4.05
CA GLY A 299 13.04 9.33 -4.51
C GLY A 299 13.30 8.32 -3.38
N CYS A 300 12.45 7.30 -3.27
CA CYS A 300 12.51 6.35 -2.15
C CYS A 300 13.80 5.53 -2.15
N ALA A 301 14.22 5.00 -3.31
CA ALA A 301 15.43 4.20 -3.39
C ALA A 301 16.68 4.98 -2.95
N GLN A 302 16.80 6.23 -3.41
CA GLN A 302 17.88 7.13 -3.02
C GLN A 302 17.87 7.39 -1.51
N ALA A 303 16.77 7.94 -0.97
CA ALA A 303 16.71 8.35 0.42
C ALA A 303 16.87 7.17 1.41
N LEU A 304 16.32 5.99 1.08
CA LEU A 304 16.49 4.79 1.93
C LEU A 304 17.94 4.28 1.89
N THR A 305 18.59 4.32 0.73
CA THR A 305 20.01 3.93 0.60
C THR A 305 20.89 4.88 1.40
N ASP A 306 20.65 6.18 1.30
CA ASP A 306 21.39 7.21 2.04
C ASP A 306 21.20 7.04 3.56
N LEU A 307 19.97 6.77 4.03
CA LEU A 307 19.69 6.46 5.45
C LEU A 307 20.42 5.19 5.91
N ALA A 308 20.36 4.12 5.12
CA ALA A 308 21.01 2.86 5.46
C ALA A 308 22.54 3.00 5.51
N TYR A 309 23.13 3.84 4.66
CA TYR A 309 24.55 4.16 4.70
C TYR A 309 24.90 4.98 5.96
N ALA A 310 24.15 6.06 6.22
CA ALA A 310 24.44 6.98 7.31
C ALA A 310 24.32 6.33 8.70
N VAL A 311 23.32 5.47 8.92
CA VAL A 311 23.13 4.78 10.21
C VAL A 311 24.17 3.67 10.45
N ARG A 312 24.79 3.14 9.38
CA ARG A 312 25.80 2.08 9.47
C ARG A 312 27.22 2.61 9.57
N ALA A 313 27.48 3.84 9.14
CA ALA A 313 28.78 4.46 9.30
C ALA A 313 29.03 4.62 10.81
N PRO A 314 30.05 3.96 11.39
CA PRO A 314 30.51 4.32 12.72
C PRO A 314 30.96 5.79 12.68
N ASP A 315 30.91 6.50 13.82
CA ASP A 315 31.56 7.81 14.00
C ASP A 315 33.06 7.71 13.72
N SER A 316 33.49 7.70 12.46
CA SER A 316 34.89 7.72 12.03
C SER A 316 35.32 9.12 11.60
N ALA A 317 34.76 10.15 12.25
CA ALA A 317 35.11 11.55 12.02
C ALA A 317 35.21 12.35 13.33
N VAL A 318 35.88 11.79 14.36
CA VAL A 318 36.39 12.59 15.49
C VAL A 318 37.82 12.13 15.77
N HIS A 319 38.76 13.09 15.76
CA HIS A 319 40.19 12.99 16.08
C HIS A 319 41.17 12.59 14.97
N HIS A 320 41.47 13.54 14.08
CA HIS A 320 42.87 13.83 13.76
C HIS A 320 43.07 15.36 13.64
N GLN A 321 43.45 15.98 14.76
CA GLN A 321 44.28 17.18 14.73
C GLN A 321 45.73 16.70 14.87
N PRO A 322 46.61 16.96 13.89
CA PRO A 322 48.05 16.85 14.12
C PRO A 322 48.51 18.04 14.96
N ALA A 323 49.38 17.72 15.93
CA ALA A 323 50.13 18.68 16.73
C ALA A 323 51.15 19.47 15.89
#